data_AF-M1DWF8-F1
#
_entry.id   AF-M1DWF8-F1
#
_cell.length_a   1.000
_cell.length_b   1.000
_cell.length_c   1.000
_cell.angle_alpha   90.00
_cell.angle_beta   90.00
_cell.angle_gamma   90.00
#
_symmetry.space_group_name_H-M   'P 1'
#
loop_
_entity.id
_entity.type
_entity.pdbx_description
1 polymer ?
#
loop_
_entity_poly.entity_id
_entity_poly.type
_entity_poly.pdbx_seq_one_letter_code
_entity_poly.pdbx_strand_id
1 'polypeptide(L)'
;MATMAIGQPPSMEACLPTMFNDHNKPTYANTLVTQAQKSKPLPLKPITCLHGEPKIVWEEEEVEQMIINEKLQYAVVGKFSYGWPDIQDLRRLIAKQCELKGEVNIGLLSNKYILIRASLLEDYVTLLSKPQFNITHNY
;
A
#
# COMPACT_ATOMS: atom_id res chain seq x y z
N MET A 1 -63.08 -37.86 -7.81
CA MET A 1 -62.18 -36.76 -8.20
C MET A 1 -60.78 -37.36 -8.35
N ALA A 2 -60.30 -37.48 -9.59
CA ALA A 2 -58.99 -38.04 -9.91
C ALA A 2 -57.88 -36.98 -9.78
N THR A 3 -56.67 -37.36 -9.38
CA THR A 3 -55.40 -37.00 -10.07
C THR A 3 -54.21 -37.69 -9.38
N MET A 4 -53.27 -38.10 -10.22
CA MET A 4 -52.18 -39.04 -9.98
C MET A 4 -50.92 -38.32 -9.47
N ALA A 5 -50.18 -38.90 -8.52
CA ALA A 5 -48.85 -38.45 -8.14
C ALA A 5 -47.78 -39.22 -8.95
N ILE A 6 -46.94 -38.44 -9.63
CA ILE A 6 -45.91 -38.87 -10.58
C ILE A 6 -44.67 -39.42 -9.86
N GLY A 7 -44.30 -40.63 -10.29
CA GLY A 7 -42.95 -41.17 -10.51
C GLY A 7 -41.78 -40.70 -9.64
N GLN A 8 -41.36 -41.58 -8.71
CA GLN A 8 -40.00 -41.61 -8.17
C GLN A 8 -39.18 -42.63 -8.98
N PRO A 9 -38.04 -42.27 -9.59
CA PRO A 9 -37.11 -43.24 -10.17
C PRO A 9 -36.10 -43.76 -9.11
N PRO A 10 -35.55 -44.96 -9.35
CA PRO A 10 -34.95 -45.81 -8.32
C PRO A 10 -33.49 -45.47 -7.97
N SER A 11 -33.10 -45.96 -6.79
CA SER A 11 -31.73 -46.02 -6.29
C SER A 11 -30.78 -46.65 -7.31
N MET A 12 -29.68 -45.98 -7.58
CA MET A 12 -28.57 -46.47 -8.40
C MET A 12 -27.30 -46.46 -7.56
N GLU A 13 -26.78 -47.66 -7.30
CA GLU A 13 -25.50 -47.92 -6.67
C GLU A 13 -24.31 -47.46 -7.51
N ALA A 14 -23.24 -47.11 -6.78
CA ALA A 14 -21.83 -47.07 -7.17
C ALA A 14 -21.33 -45.96 -8.12
N CYS A 15 -20.60 -45.01 -7.52
CA CYS A 15 -19.18 -44.78 -7.84
C CYS A 15 -18.48 -44.18 -6.62
N LEU A 16 -17.64 -44.98 -5.99
CA LEU A 16 -16.70 -44.60 -4.94
C LEU A 16 -15.66 -43.63 -5.53
N PRO A 17 -15.50 -42.39 -5.04
CA PRO A 17 -14.25 -41.67 -5.19
C PRO A 17 -13.32 -42.16 -4.09
N THR A 18 -12.28 -42.87 -4.52
CA THR A 18 -11.12 -43.25 -3.73
C THR A 18 -10.70 -42.09 -2.82
N MET A 19 -10.65 -42.37 -1.51
CA MET A 19 -10.01 -41.53 -0.50
C MET A 19 -8.53 -41.42 -0.82
N PHE A 20 -8.16 -40.46 -1.68
CA PHE A 20 -6.78 -40.00 -1.77
C PHE A 20 -6.55 -39.01 -0.64
N ASN A 21 -5.98 -39.55 0.43
CA ASN A 21 -5.43 -38.80 1.54
C ASN A 21 -4.19 -38.04 1.05
N ASP A 22 -4.40 -36.89 0.41
CA ASP A 22 -3.34 -36.02 -0.12
C ASP A 22 -3.26 -34.75 0.75
N HIS A 23 -2.99 -34.96 2.04
CA HIS A 23 -2.71 -33.90 3.01
C HIS A 23 -1.32 -33.28 2.77
N ASN A 24 -1.07 -32.66 1.61
CA ASN A 24 -0.09 -31.56 1.53
C ASN A 24 -0.04 -30.78 0.20
N LYS A 25 -1.12 -30.70 -0.58
CA LYS A 25 -1.10 -29.83 -1.78
C LYS A 25 -1.55 -28.42 -1.39
N PRO A 26 -0.67 -27.39 -1.48
CA PRO A 26 -1.09 -26.02 -1.26
C PRO A 26 -2.10 -25.64 -2.35
N THR A 27 -3.34 -25.40 -1.95
CA THR A 27 -4.41 -24.88 -2.81
C THR A 27 -3.98 -23.53 -3.40
N TYR A 28 -4.35 -23.23 -4.65
CA TYR A 28 -4.07 -21.93 -5.31
C TYR A 28 -4.49 -20.72 -4.45
N ALA A 29 -5.55 -20.85 -3.64
CA ALA A 29 -5.96 -19.84 -2.67
C ALA A 29 -4.85 -19.47 -1.65
N ASN A 30 -3.93 -20.38 -1.32
CA ASN A 30 -2.84 -20.13 -0.38
C ASN A 30 -1.72 -19.27 -0.98
N THR A 31 -1.61 -19.13 -2.30
CA THR A 31 -0.69 -18.16 -2.93
C THR A 31 -1.27 -16.75 -2.98
N LEU A 32 -2.59 -16.62 -2.80
CA LEU A 32 -3.31 -15.33 -2.75
C LEU A 32 -3.29 -14.71 -1.35
N VAL A 33 -2.83 -15.44 -0.33
CA VAL A 33 -2.55 -14.85 0.98
C VAL A 33 -1.34 -13.95 0.80
N THR A 34 -1.60 -12.68 0.52
CA THR A 34 -0.62 -11.60 0.57
C THR A 34 0.20 -11.82 1.82
N GLN A 35 1.50 -12.10 1.64
CA GLN A 35 2.43 -12.18 2.75
C GLN A 35 2.30 -10.84 3.47
N ALA A 36 1.57 -10.81 4.58
CA ALA A 36 1.61 -9.71 5.50
C ALA A 36 3.07 -9.63 5.91
N GLN A 37 3.83 -8.73 5.27
CA GLN A 37 5.25 -8.59 5.50
C GLN A 37 5.42 -8.38 6.99
N LYS A 38 5.93 -9.41 7.67
CA LYS A 38 6.32 -9.31 9.07
C LYS A 38 7.52 -8.38 9.08
N SER A 39 7.25 -7.09 9.21
CA SER A 39 8.25 -6.05 9.39
C SER A 39 9.09 -6.40 10.60
N LYS A 40 10.35 -6.77 10.38
CA LYS A 40 11.31 -6.93 11.48
C LYS A 40 11.64 -5.52 11.98
N PRO A 41 11.61 -5.27 13.29
CA PRO A 41 12.04 -3.99 13.83
C PRO A 41 13.55 -3.82 13.55
N LEU A 42 13.89 -2.76 12.82
CA LEU A 42 15.27 -2.42 12.49
C LEU A 42 15.95 -1.83 13.74
N PRO A 43 17.08 -2.40 14.21
CA PRO A 43 17.81 -1.84 15.34
C PRO A 43 18.46 -0.50 14.95
N LEU A 44 18.63 0.39 15.94
CA LEU A 44 19.35 1.64 15.75
C LEU A 44 20.81 1.37 15.36
N LYS A 45 21.25 1.99 14.27
CA LYS A 45 22.62 1.82 13.76
C LYS A 45 23.62 2.62 14.59
N PRO A 46 24.80 2.05 14.89
CA PRO A 46 25.89 2.79 15.53
C PRO A 46 26.48 3.80 14.53
N ILE A 47 26.97 4.92 15.07
CA ILE A 47 27.71 5.92 14.31
C ILE A 47 29.16 5.44 14.19
N THR A 48 29.66 5.30 12.96
CA THR A 48 31.03 4.90 12.66
C THR A 48 31.81 6.11 12.19
N CYS A 49 32.94 6.44 12.82
CA CYS A 49 33.78 7.55 12.39
C CYS A 49 34.77 7.10 11.30
N LEU A 50 34.65 7.66 10.09
CA LEU A 50 35.61 7.45 8.99
C LEU A 50 36.34 8.77 8.74
N HIS A 51 37.67 8.76 8.84
CA HIS A 51 38.52 9.96 8.69
C HIS A 51 38.15 11.14 9.61
N GLY A 52 37.60 10.85 10.80
CA GLY A 52 37.16 11.87 11.75
C GLY A 52 35.73 12.39 11.52
N GLU A 53 35.04 11.93 10.48
CA GLU A 53 33.64 12.28 10.21
C GLU A 53 32.68 11.16 10.66
N PRO A 54 31.59 11.48 11.39
CA PRO A 54 30.59 10.50 11.77
C PRO A 54 29.77 10.07 10.55
N LYS A 55 29.75 8.76 10.28
CA LYS A 55 29.00 8.14 9.18
C LYS A 55 28.10 7.04 9.72
N ILE A 56 26.91 6.93 9.15
CA ILE A 56 26.02 5.79 9.34
C ILE A 56 25.96 5.05 8.00
N VAL A 57 26.23 3.74 8.02
CA VAL A 57 26.19 2.89 6.84
C VAL A 57 24.91 2.06 6.87
N TRP A 58 24.16 2.09 5.78
CA TRP A 58 22.91 1.38 5.60
C TRP A 58 23.07 0.41 4.43
N GLU A 59 22.63 -0.83 4.60
CA GLU A 59 22.45 -1.77 3.50
C GLU A 59 21.13 -1.51 2.79
N GLU A 60 21.05 -1.83 1.49
CA GLU A 60 19.85 -1.60 0.68
C GLU A 60 18.61 -2.30 1.25
N GLU A 61 18.75 -3.56 1.66
CA GLU A 61 17.67 -4.33 2.29
C GLU A 61 17.16 -3.67 3.58
N GLU A 62 18.03 -3.01 4.34
CA GLU A 62 17.63 -2.29 5.56
C GLU A 62 16.84 -1.03 5.24
N VAL A 63 17.21 -0.32 4.17
CA VAL A 63 16.47 0.85 3.70
C VAL A 63 15.08 0.43 3.20
N GLU A 64 14.98 -0.66 2.44
CA GLU A 64 13.70 -1.21 2.00
C GLU A 64 12.81 -1.59 3.17
N GLN A 65 13.37 -2.29 4.16
CA GLN A 65 12.64 -2.62 5.39
C GLN A 65 12.17 -1.37 6.13
N MET A 66 12.98 -0.30 6.17
CA MET A 66 12.60 0.96 6.80
C MET A 66 11.42 1.62 6.08
N ILE A 67 11.44 1.66 4.74
CA ILE A 67 10.36 2.20 3.91
C ILE A 67 9.04 1.43 4.17
N ILE A 68 9.12 0.11 4.32
CA ILE A 68 7.95 -0.73 4.63
C ILE A 68 7.45 -0.45 6.05
N ASN A 69 8.35 -0.47 7.04
CA ASN A 69 8.03 -0.30 8.46
C ASN A 69 7.38 1.07 8.73
N GLU A 70 7.91 2.12 8.12
CA GLU A 70 7.40 3.49 8.29
C GLU A 70 6.24 3.83 7.35
N LYS A 71 5.76 2.88 6.55
CA LYS A 71 4.68 3.06 5.57
C LYS A 71 4.98 4.23 4.61
N LEU A 72 6.18 4.23 4.03
CA LEU A 72 6.65 5.25 3.08
C LEU A 72 6.66 4.75 1.62
N GLN A 73 6.16 3.54 1.37
CA GLN A 73 6.14 2.90 0.04
C GLN A 73 5.48 3.77 -1.04
N TYR A 74 4.46 4.54 -0.68
CA TYR A 74 3.71 5.43 -1.57
C TYR A 74 3.84 6.90 -1.16
N ALA A 75 5.01 7.26 -0.62
CA ALA A 75 5.30 8.63 -0.22
C ALA A 75 5.95 9.41 -1.38
N VAL A 76 5.47 10.63 -1.61
CA VAL A 76 5.98 11.58 -2.60
C VAL A 76 6.41 12.84 -1.87
N VAL A 77 7.58 13.36 -2.23
CA VAL A 77 8.08 14.64 -1.72
C VAL A 77 7.75 15.74 -2.73
N GLY A 78 6.97 16.72 -2.30
CA GLY A 78 6.66 17.91 -3.08
C GLY A 78 7.50 19.10 -2.62
N LYS A 79 7.90 19.96 -3.56
CA LYS A 79 8.60 21.23 -3.27
C LYS A 79 7.75 22.41 -3.74
N PHE A 80 7.56 23.40 -2.88
CA PHE A 80 6.94 24.66 -3.26
C PHE A 80 7.95 25.60 -3.93
N SER A 81 7.56 26.15 -5.08
CA SER A 81 8.34 27.19 -5.77
C SER A 81 8.11 28.56 -5.13
N TYR A 82 6.86 28.89 -4.79
CA TYR A 82 6.44 30.22 -4.32
C TYR A 82 5.55 30.14 -3.09
N GLY A 83 5.83 31.00 -2.12
CA GLY A 83 5.07 31.08 -0.87
C GLY A 83 5.07 29.78 -0.08
N TRP A 84 4.24 29.76 0.96
CA TRP A 84 3.91 28.55 1.71
C TRP A 84 2.43 28.63 2.10
N PRO A 85 1.55 27.90 1.38
CA PRO A 85 0.13 27.87 1.70
C PRO A 85 -0.12 27.12 3.00
N ASP A 86 -1.26 27.39 3.65
CA ASP A 86 -1.66 26.67 4.85
C ASP A 86 -1.83 25.17 4.58
N ILE A 87 -1.52 24.34 5.58
CA ILE A 87 -1.56 22.88 5.44
C ILE A 87 -2.99 22.36 5.15
N GLN A 88 -4.02 23.04 5.65
CA GLN A 88 -5.41 22.65 5.41
C GLN A 88 -5.84 22.96 3.98
N ASP A 89 -5.45 24.13 3.47
CA ASP A 89 -5.67 24.49 2.06
C ASP A 89 -4.96 23.52 1.13
N LEU A 90 -3.72 23.14 1.48
CA LEU A 90 -2.95 22.17 0.72
C LEU A 90 -3.63 20.81 0.64
N ARG A 91 -4.14 20.30 1.77
CA ARG A 91 -4.91 19.04 1.81
C ARG A 91 -6.12 19.09 0.90
N ARG A 92 -6.87 20.20 0.94
CA ARG A 92 -8.05 20.40 0.08
C ARG A 92 -7.68 20.51 -1.40
N LEU A 93 -6.65 21.28 -1.73
CA LEU A 93 -6.25 21.56 -3.11
C LEU A 93 -5.63 20.34 -3.78
N ILE A 94 -4.71 19.65 -3.10
CA ILE A 94 -4.07 18.43 -3.64
C ILE A 94 -5.10 17.32 -3.82
N ALA A 95 -5.97 17.09 -2.84
CA ALA A 95 -7.03 16.10 -2.98
C ALA A 95 -7.96 16.41 -4.18
N LYS A 96 -8.31 17.69 -4.38
CA LYS A 96 -9.17 18.13 -5.48
C LYS A 96 -8.49 18.06 -6.85
N GLN A 97 -7.23 18.50 -6.97
CA GLN A 97 -6.52 18.58 -8.25
C GLN A 97 -6.02 17.23 -8.75
N CYS A 98 -5.69 16.33 -7.81
CA CYS A 98 -5.23 14.99 -8.14
C CYS A 98 -6.36 13.97 -8.16
N GLU A 99 -7.59 14.36 -7.84
CA GLU A 99 -8.76 13.45 -7.81
C GLU A 99 -8.46 12.17 -7.02
N LEU A 100 -7.79 12.34 -5.87
CA LEU A 100 -7.30 11.24 -5.06
C LEU A 100 -8.49 10.49 -4.48
N LYS A 101 -8.50 9.17 -4.67
CA LYS A 101 -9.61 8.31 -4.23
C LYS A 101 -9.42 7.83 -2.80
N GLY A 102 -8.17 7.61 -2.39
CA GLY A 102 -7.81 7.10 -1.08
C GLY A 102 -7.57 8.20 -0.05
N GLU A 103 -7.32 7.76 1.18
CA GLU A 103 -6.85 8.65 2.24
C GLU A 103 -5.41 9.08 1.96
N VAL A 104 -5.19 10.41 1.95
CA VAL A 104 -3.88 11.00 1.68
C VAL A 104 -3.44 11.84 2.87
N ASN A 105 -2.32 11.45 3.45
CA ASN A 105 -1.73 12.09 4.60
C ASN A 105 -0.66 13.08 4.13
N ILE A 106 -0.94 14.38 4.28
CA ILE A 106 -0.01 15.45 3.91
C ILE A 106 0.59 16.05 5.18
N GLY A 107 1.92 16.00 5.26
CA GLY A 107 2.74 16.54 6.33
C GLY A 107 3.79 17.52 5.81
N LEU A 108 4.25 18.39 6.70
CA LEU A 108 5.39 19.26 6.43
C LEU A 108 6.69 18.48 6.71
N LEU A 109 7.65 18.53 5.80
CA LEU A 109 8.97 17.93 6.00
C LEU A 109 10.02 18.98 6.39
N SER A 110 10.07 20.10 5.67
CA SER A 110 11.02 21.19 5.89
C SER A 110 10.52 22.49 5.24
N ASN A 111 11.32 23.57 5.27
CA ASN A 111 10.98 24.85 4.65
C ASN A 111 10.72 24.63 3.14
N LYS A 112 9.47 24.82 2.71
CA LYS A 112 8.93 24.58 1.35
C LYS A 112 8.82 23.11 0.90
N TYR A 113 9.14 22.13 1.74
CA TYR A 113 9.02 20.71 1.39
C TYR A 113 7.85 20.07 2.13
N ILE A 114 7.04 19.32 1.39
CA ILE A 114 5.92 18.55 1.91
C ILE A 114 6.13 17.07 1.63
N LEU A 115 5.66 16.25 2.55
CA LEU A 115 5.56 14.81 2.40
C LEU A 115 4.09 14.46 2.18
N ILE A 116 3.80 13.86 1.04
CA ILE A 116 2.47 13.37 0.67
C ILE A 116 2.53 11.85 0.73
N ARG A 117 1.74 11.25 1.61
CA ARG A 117 1.66 9.80 1.75
C ARG A 117 0.31 9.33 1.25
N ALA A 118 0.32 8.60 0.15
CA ALA A 118 -0.87 7.94 -0.38
C ALA A 118 -1.07 6.57 0.26
N SER A 119 -2.32 6.14 0.38
CA SER A 119 -2.65 4.78 0.83
C SER A 119 -2.74 3.79 -0.33
N LEU A 120 -3.09 4.28 -1.53
CA LEU A 120 -3.30 3.48 -2.73
C LEU A 120 -2.20 3.73 -3.76
N LEU A 121 -1.87 2.67 -4.52
CA LEU A 121 -0.92 2.76 -5.63
C LEU A 121 -1.45 3.67 -6.75
N GLU A 122 -2.76 3.65 -7.02
CA GLU A 122 -3.38 4.52 -8.04
C GLU A 122 -3.13 6.00 -7.77
N ASP A 123 -3.30 6.41 -6.51
CA ASP A 123 -3.09 7.78 -6.07
C ASP A 123 -1.61 8.18 -6.16
N TYR A 124 -0.70 7.26 -5.82
CA TYR A 124 0.73 7.45 -5.96
C TYR A 124 1.15 7.68 -7.42
N VAL A 125 0.66 6.84 -8.33
CA VAL A 125 0.91 6.98 -9.77
C VAL A 125 0.33 8.30 -10.29
N THR A 126 -0.87 8.67 -9.83
CA THR A 126 -1.53 9.92 -10.21
C THR A 126 -0.72 11.14 -9.75
N LEU A 127 -0.21 11.13 -8.52
CA LEU A 127 0.68 12.17 -7.99
C LEU A 127 1.96 12.30 -8.81
N LEU A 128 2.57 11.18 -9.22
CA LEU A 128 3.78 11.19 -10.04
C LEU A 128 3.52 11.61 -11.50
N SER A 129 2.34 11.32 -12.03
CA SER A 129 1.98 11.65 -13.41
C SER A 129 1.88 13.15 -13.68
N LYS A 130 1.61 13.95 -12.64
CA LYS A 130 1.45 15.40 -12.72
C LYS A 130 2.68 16.08 -12.10
N PRO A 131 3.61 16.62 -12.91
CA PRO A 131 4.86 17.15 -12.39
C PRO A 131 4.71 18.50 -11.66
N GLN A 132 3.60 19.21 -11.87
CA GLN A 132 3.36 20.53 -11.28
C GLN A 132 1.90 20.69 -10.86
N PHE A 133 1.71 21.20 -9.64
CA PHE A 133 0.40 21.54 -9.08
C PHE A 133 0.35 23.05 -8.84
N ASN A 134 -0.67 23.70 -9.39
CA ASN A 134 -0.84 25.14 -9.24
C ASN A 134 -1.82 25.41 -8.11
N ILE A 135 -1.31 25.91 -6.99
CA ILE A 135 -2.10 26.23 -5.80
C ILE A 135 -2.60 27.67 -5.97
N THR A 136 -3.86 27.84 -6.36
CA THR A 136 -4.50 29.16 -6.45
C THR A 136 -5.22 29.48 -5.14
N HIS A 137 -4.89 30.62 -4.54
CA HIS A 137 -5.66 31.20 -3.45
C HIS A 137 -6.85 31.97 -4.04
N ASN A 138 -8.05 31.44 -3.90
CA ASN A 138 -9.26 32.25 -4.09
C ASN A 138 -9.49 33.00 -2.77
N TYR A 139 -9.22 34.30 -2.77
CA TYR A 139 -9.57 35.23 -1.69
C TYR A 139 -11.09 35.42 -1.60
#